data_AF-M2U9S7-F1
#
_entry.id   AF-M2U9S7-F1
#
_cell.length_a   1.000
_cell.length_b   1.000
_cell.length_c   1.000
_cell.angle_alpha   90.00
_cell.angle_beta   90.00
_cell.angle_gamma   90.00
#
_symmetry.space_group_name_H-M   'P 1'
#
loop_
_entity.id
_entity.type
_entity.pdbx_description
1 polymer ?
#
loop_
_entity_poly.entity_id
_entity_poly.type
_entity_poly.pdbx_seq_one_letter_code
_entity_poly.pdbx_strand_id
1 'polypeptide(L)'
;MQNDRLKASEVSQVVGNWMVEALALPSLGMPEGSFTLVLDGDPIPEHTSKVFQIMQRDAAWQAALGLCCSRGLVPEPSWTQRRFNSCFIFEGFPEVMQRLSTTSSLIRCNFDLGVPYDVETIIENNRGLDWDGWFSQWFSHSPSEFQTEPPLPPWHELWWLRGLPL
;
A
#
# COMPACT_ATOMS: atom_id res chain seq x y z
N MET A 1 -12.91 -22.55 10.72
CA MET A 1 -11.45 -22.44 10.51
C MET A 1 -11.11 -20.97 10.54
N GLN A 2 -10.24 -20.54 11.44
CA GLN A 2 -9.72 -19.18 11.46
C GLN A 2 -8.79 -19.03 10.24
N ASN A 3 -8.83 -17.88 9.55
CA ASN A 3 -7.99 -17.67 8.39
C ASN A 3 -6.58 -17.24 8.86
N ASP A 4 -5.59 -18.09 8.62
CA ASP A 4 -4.20 -17.89 9.09
C ASP A 4 -3.37 -17.06 8.12
N ARG A 5 -3.98 -16.60 7.02
CA ARG A 5 -3.33 -15.84 5.96
C ARG A 5 -3.66 -14.36 6.04
N LEU A 6 -2.66 -13.55 5.72
CA LEU A 6 -2.78 -12.10 5.55
C LEU A 6 -3.25 -11.81 4.13
N LYS A 7 -4.36 -11.06 3.98
CA LYS A 7 -4.81 -10.65 2.63
C LYS A 7 -3.86 -9.58 2.09
N ALA A 8 -3.50 -9.70 0.81
CA ALA A 8 -2.62 -8.74 0.15
C ALA A 8 -3.16 -7.29 0.26
N SER A 9 -4.48 -7.13 0.10
CA SER A 9 -5.18 -5.85 0.23
C SER A 9 -5.04 -5.18 1.61
N GLU A 10 -4.86 -5.96 2.68
CA GLU A 10 -4.74 -5.42 4.04
C GLU A 10 -3.35 -4.83 4.30
N VAL A 11 -2.33 -5.35 3.63
CA VAL A 11 -0.94 -4.86 3.75
C VAL A 11 -0.87 -3.38 3.35
N SER A 12 -1.37 -3.05 2.17
CA SER A 12 -1.31 -1.69 1.61
C SER A 12 -2.06 -0.69 2.49
N GLN A 13 -3.21 -1.09 3.06
CA GLN A 13 -3.98 -0.21 3.95
C GLN A 13 -3.22 0.08 5.25
N VAL A 14 -2.63 -0.93 5.88
CA VAL A 14 -1.93 -0.74 7.17
C VAL A 14 -0.61 0.00 6.96
N VAL A 15 0.25 -0.51 6.09
CA VAL A 15 1.61 0.05 5.91
C VAL A 15 1.54 1.39 5.19
N GLY A 16 0.63 1.54 4.22
CA GLY A 16 0.41 2.81 3.52
C GLY A 16 0.04 3.96 4.46
N ASN A 17 -0.80 3.70 5.47
CA ASN A 17 -1.14 4.70 6.49
C ASN A 17 0.09 5.14 7.28
N TRP A 18 0.90 4.19 7.76
CA TRP A 18 2.14 4.51 8.49
C TRP A 18 3.09 5.38 7.65
N MET A 19 3.21 5.08 6.37
CA MET A 19 4.09 5.80 5.46
C MET A 19 3.60 7.23 5.19
N VAL A 20 2.29 7.40 4.96
CA VAL A 20 1.72 8.72 4.71
C VAL A 20 1.77 9.58 5.98
N GLU A 21 1.42 9.01 7.13
CA GLU A 21 1.53 9.70 8.42
C GLU A 21 2.97 10.10 8.72
N ALA A 22 3.94 9.19 8.53
CA ALA A 22 5.35 9.48 8.70
C ALA A 22 5.80 10.66 7.81
N LEU A 23 5.38 10.68 6.54
CA LEU A 23 5.71 11.77 5.61
C LEU A 23 5.08 13.12 6.02
N ALA A 24 3.94 13.10 6.70
CA ALA A 24 3.27 14.30 7.19
C ALA A 24 3.96 14.94 8.41
N LEU A 25 4.70 14.15 9.21
CA LEU A 25 5.28 14.61 10.49
C LEU A 25 6.09 15.92 10.41
N PRO A 26 7.00 16.12 9.43
CA PRO A 26 7.76 17.38 9.34
C PRO A 26 6.85 18.59 9.16
N SER A 27 5.78 18.47 8.35
CA SER A 27 4.82 19.55 8.12
C SER A 27 3.97 19.87 9.37
N LEU A 28 3.87 18.92 10.30
CA LEU A 28 3.18 19.05 11.58
C LEU A 28 4.10 19.55 12.70
N GLY A 29 5.34 19.94 12.38
CA GLY A 29 6.29 20.55 13.32
C GLY A 29 7.26 19.58 13.97
N MET A 30 7.33 18.31 13.52
CA MET A 30 8.36 17.39 13.97
C MET A 30 9.74 17.84 13.43
N PRO A 31 10.77 17.98 14.28
CA PRO A 31 12.10 18.39 13.83
C PRO A 31 12.71 17.40 12.83
N GLU A 32 13.42 17.89 11.82
CA GLU A 32 14.14 17.04 10.88
C GLU A 32 15.12 16.10 11.61
N GLY A 33 15.14 14.83 11.19
CA GLY A 33 16.02 13.81 11.78
C GLY A 33 15.60 13.28 13.16
N SER A 34 14.53 13.80 13.76
CA SER A 34 14.02 13.29 15.06
C SER A 34 13.24 11.99 14.95
N PHE A 35 12.81 11.62 13.74
CA PHE A 35 12.06 10.40 13.46
C PHE A 35 12.51 9.77 12.15
N THR A 36 12.45 8.44 12.08
CA THR A 36 12.65 7.67 10.87
C THR A 36 11.78 6.42 10.94
N LEU A 37 10.96 6.20 9.92
CA LEU A 37 10.25 4.94 9.73
C LEU A 37 11.16 3.99 8.96
N VAL A 38 11.50 2.85 9.57
CA VAL A 38 12.28 1.79 8.93
C VAL A 38 11.35 0.61 8.67
N LEU A 39 11.19 0.26 7.40
CA LEU A 39 10.59 -1.00 6.98
C LEU A 39 11.73 -2.01 6.83
N ASP A 40 11.84 -2.90 7.82
CA ASP A 40 12.91 -3.90 7.89
C ASP A 40 12.44 -5.23 7.29
N GLY A 41 13.18 -5.73 6.30
CA GLY A 41 12.92 -6.99 5.64
C GLY A 41 13.77 -8.16 6.12
N ASP A 42 14.73 -7.94 7.03
CA ASP A 42 15.58 -9.01 7.55
C ASP A 42 14.79 -9.99 8.44
N PRO A 43 15.10 -11.30 8.43
CA PRO A 43 16.18 -11.96 7.67
C PRO A 43 15.74 -12.46 6.28
N ILE A 44 14.56 -12.07 5.78
CA ILE A 44 13.95 -12.60 4.54
C ILE A 44 13.63 -11.48 3.53
N PRO A 45 14.61 -10.66 3.13
CA PRO A 45 14.36 -9.45 2.34
C PRO A 45 13.69 -9.73 0.99
N GLU A 46 13.91 -10.90 0.38
CA GLU A 46 13.26 -11.29 -0.88
C GLU A 46 11.76 -11.53 -0.71
N HIS A 47 11.32 -12.06 0.43
CA HIS A 47 9.90 -12.25 0.73
C HIS A 47 9.24 -10.90 1.02
N THR A 48 9.92 -10.03 1.78
CA THR A 48 9.48 -8.66 2.04
C THR A 48 9.33 -7.87 0.75
N SER A 49 10.26 -8.01 -0.19
CA SER A 49 10.20 -7.38 -1.52
C SER A 49 8.94 -7.79 -2.30
N LYS A 50 8.55 -9.08 -2.24
CA LYS A 50 7.31 -9.56 -2.89
C LYS A 50 6.05 -8.95 -2.26
N VAL A 51 6.03 -8.80 -0.93
CA VAL A 51 4.93 -8.12 -0.23
C VAL A 51 4.90 -6.64 -0.65
N PHE A 52 6.06 -6.00 -0.77
CA PHE A 52 6.15 -4.59 -1.15
C PHE A 52 5.70 -4.32 -2.60
N GLN A 53 5.86 -5.29 -3.50
CA GLN A 53 5.32 -5.19 -4.86
C GLN A 53 3.80 -5.02 -4.88
N ILE A 54 3.07 -5.58 -3.91
CA ILE A 54 1.62 -5.33 -3.76
C ILE A 54 1.35 -3.87 -3.47
N MET A 55 2.12 -3.26 -2.58
CA MET A 55 1.99 -1.84 -2.26
C MET A 55 2.29 -0.95 -3.47
N GLN A 56 3.31 -1.30 -4.26
CA GLN A 56 3.61 -0.59 -5.51
C GLN A 56 2.47 -0.71 -6.52
N ARG A 57 1.90 -1.91 -6.69
CA ARG A 57 0.74 -2.12 -7.56
C ARG A 57 -0.43 -1.26 -7.11
N ASP A 58 -0.74 -1.25 -5.82
CA ASP A 58 -1.88 -0.53 -5.27
C ASP A 58 -1.71 0.99 -5.38
N ALA A 59 -0.49 1.49 -5.19
CA ALA A 59 -0.15 2.88 -5.42
C ALA A 59 -0.34 3.29 -6.88
N ALA A 60 0.15 2.48 -7.82
CA ALA A 60 -0.04 2.72 -9.24
C ALA A 60 -1.52 2.59 -9.66
N TRP A 61 -2.26 1.67 -9.06
CA TRP A 61 -3.70 1.51 -9.27
C TRP A 61 -4.49 2.74 -8.83
N GLN A 62 -4.20 3.26 -7.62
CA GLN A 62 -4.83 4.49 -7.13
C GLN A 62 -4.45 5.69 -8.00
N ALA A 63 -3.19 5.80 -8.45
CA ALA A 63 -2.77 6.84 -9.40
C ALA A 63 -3.51 6.73 -10.74
N ALA A 64 -3.63 5.52 -11.28
CA ALA A 64 -4.36 5.26 -12.53
C ALA A 64 -5.83 5.67 -12.41
N LEU A 65 -6.50 5.29 -11.33
CA LEU A 65 -7.89 5.66 -11.07
C LEU A 65 -8.04 7.19 -10.94
N GLY A 66 -7.10 7.86 -10.25
CA GLY A 66 -7.05 9.31 -10.16
C GLY A 66 -6.91 10.00 -11.53
N LEU A 67 -6.04 9.47 -12.39
CA LEU A 67 -5.89 9.96 -13.77
C LEU A 67 -7.11 9.68 -14.64
N CYS A 68 -7.76 8.53 -14.49
CA CYS A 68 -9.02 8.22 -15.16
C CYS A 68 -10.11 9.23 -14.78
N CYS A 69 -10.20 9.59 -13.49
CA CYS A 69 -11.14 10.62 -13.02
C CYS A 69 -10.80 12.00 -13.63
N SER A 70 -9.52 12.42 -13.57
CA SER A 70 -9.12 13.73 -14.09
C SER A 70 -9.26 13.86 -15.61
N ARG A 71 -9.18 12.75 -16.34
CA ARG A 71 -9.42 12.66 -17.79
C ARG A 71 -10.91 12.51 -18.15
N GLY A 72 -11.81 12.37 -17.17
CA GLY A 72 -13.23 12.15 -17.40
C GLY A 72 -13.56 10.76 -17.98
N LEU A 73 -12.66 9.79 -17.85
CA LEU A 73 -12.89 8.40 -18.27
C LEU A 73 -13.76 7.64 -17.26
N VAL A 74 -13.67 8.01 -15.99
CA VAL A 74 -14.47 7.49 -14.88
C VAL A 74 -15.05 8.69 -14.11
N PRO A 75 -16.32 8.65 -13.66
CA PRO A 75 -16.89 9.73 -12.87
C PRO A 75 -16.08 9.99 -11.59
N GLU A 76 -15.93 11.26 -11.23
CA GLU A 76 -15.23 11.60 -10.00
C GLU A 76 -16.04 11.11 -8.78
N PRO A 77 -15.42 10.32 -7.88
CA PRO A 77 -16.10 9.82 -6.70
C PRO A 77 -16.35 10.93 -5.69
N SER A 78 -17.48 10.84 -4.99
CA SER A 78 -17.75 11.66 -3.80
C SER A 78 -16.71 11.39 -2.71
N TRP A 79 -16.59 12.30 -1.75
CA TRP A 79 -15.69 12.13 -0.60
C TRP A 79 -16.00 10.83 0.17
N THR A 80 -17.28 10.52 0.39
CA THR A 80 -17.69 9.27 1.06
C THR A 80 -17.32 8.04 0.25
N GLN A 81 -17.51 8.06 -1.07
CA GLN A 81 -17.10 6.97 -1.96
C GLN A 81 -15.60 6.72 -1.90
N ARG A 82 -14.76 7.77 -1.89
CA ARG A 82 -13.31 7.61 -1.70
C ARG A 82 -12.98 6.99 -0.35
N ARG A 83 -13.58 7.48 0.73
CA ARG A 83 -13.25 7.07 2.10
C ARG A 83 -13.58 5.61 2.42
N PHE A 84 -14.64 5.07 1.81
CA PHE A 84 -15.07 3.69 2.00
C PHE A 84 -14.56 2.73 0.90
N ASN A 85 -13.84 3.24 -0.10
CA ASN A 85 -13.28 2.41 -1.15
C ASN A 85 -11.90 1.86 -0.73
N SER A 86 -11.80 0.54 -0.59
CA SER A 86 -10.56 -0.15 -0.25
C SER A 86 -9.40 0.07 -1.23
N CYS A 87 -9.69 0.45 -2.48
CA CYS A 87 -8.68 0.76 -3.51
C CYS A 87 -8.07 2.16 -3.31
N PHE A 88 -8.69 2.99 -2.47
CA PHE A 88 -8.17 4.28 -2.07
C PHE A 88 -7.51 4.12 -0.70
N ILE A 89 -6.19 3.93 -0.71
CA ILE A 89 -5.40 3.65 0.49
C ILE A 89 -5.35 4.89 1.38
N PHE A 90 -4.81 5.98 0.83
CA PHE A 90 -4.76 7.28 1.50
C PHE A 90 -4.47 8.40 0.48
N GLU A 91 -4.83 9.63 0.81
CA GLU A 91 -4.45 10.81 0.02
C GLU A 91 -2.93 11.04 0.08
N GLY A 92 -2.25 11.09 -1.06
CA GLY A 92 -0.79 11.20 -1.09
C GLY A 92 -0.05 9.86 -1.11
N PHE A 93 -0.73 8.72 -1.00
CA PHE A 93 -0.08 7.39 -0.99
C PHE A 93 0.72 7.12 -2.28
N PRO A 94 0.19 7.35 -3.49
CA PRO A 94 0.98 7.20 -4.72
C PRO A 94 2.23 8.07 -4.75
N GLU A 95 2.14 9.30 -4.26
CA GLU A 95 3.23 10.27 -4.20
C GLU A 95 4.31 9.84 -3.21
N VAL A 96 3.91 9.28 -2.06
CA VAL A 96 4.83 8.68 -1.09
C VAL A 96 5.61 7.56 -1.76
N MET A 97 4.92 6.64 -2.43
CA MET A 97 5.55 5.48 -3.08
C MET A 97 6.48 5.87 -4.22
N GLN A 98 6.16 6.91 -4.99
CA GLN A 98 7.07 7.46 -6.01
C GLN A 98 8.32 8.13 -5.42
N ARG A 99 8.18 8.75 -4.24
CA ARG A 99 9.30 9.43 -3.54
C ARG A 99 10.18 8.48 -2.75
N LEU A 100 9.74 7.24 -2.53
CA LEU A 100 10.60 6.21 -1.95
C LEU A 100 11.80 6.00 -2.85
N SER A 101 12.93 6.52 -2.41
CA SER A 101 14.22 6.12 -2.87
C SER A 101 14.93 5.44 -1.71
N THR A 102 15.92 4.60 -2.02
CA THR A 102 16.89 4.08 -1.04
C THR A 102 17.62 5.19 -0.26
N THR A 103 17.51 6.45 -0.71
CA THR A 103 18.09 7.67 -0.13
C THR A 103 17.13 8.53 0.71
N SER A 104 15.85 8.17 0.83
CA SER A 104 14.92 8.93 1.69
C SER A 104 15.38 8.86 3.15
N SER A 105 15.58 10.01 3.78
CA SER A 105 16.06 10.07 5.17
C SER A 105 14.97 9.70 6.18
N LEU A 106 13.70 9.91 5.84
CA LEU A 106 12.54 9.79 6.73
C LEU A 106 11.88 8.41 6.67
N ILE A 107 11.75 7.83 5.48
CA ILE A 107 11.26 6.46 5.28
C ILE A 107 12.38 5.65 4.64
N ARG A 108 12.83 4.58 5.30
CA ARG A 108 13.93 3.71 4.86
C ARG A 108 13.47 2.28 4.71
N CYS A 109 14.01 1.60 3.71
CA CYS A 109 13.83 0.17 3.48
C CYS A 109 15.21 -0.46 3.29
N ASN A 110 15.43 -1.67 3.81
CA ASN A 110 16.66 -2.45 3.62
C ASN A 110 16.48 -3.63 2.63
N PHE A 111 15.37 -3.65 1.89
CA PHE A 111 15.06 -4.66 0.89
C PHE A 111 14.83 -4.01 -0.49
N ASP A 112 14.75 -4.82 -1.54
CA ASP A 112 14.51 -4.32 -2.90
C ASP A 112 13.06 -3.85 -3.04
N LEU A 113 12.88 -2.59 -3.43
CA LEU A 113 11.55 -2.04 -3.69
C LEU A 113 10.98 -2.61 -5.00
N GLY A 114 11.81 -3.06 -5.92
CA GLY A 114 11.41 -3.47 -7.27
C GLY A 114 11.12 -2.28 -8.18
N VAL A 115 10.57 -2.58 -9.36
CA VAL A 115 10.29 -1.59 -10.40
C VAL A 115 8.85 -1.09 -10.26
N PRO A 116 8.62 0.24 -10.18
CA PRO A 116 7.27 0.80 -10.15
C PRO A 116 6.44 0.36 -11.36
N TYR A 117 5.15 0.10 -11.13
CA TYR A 117 4.21 -0.22 -12.19
C TYR A 117 3.95 1.00 -13.08
N ASP A 118 3.87 0.76 -14.39
CA ASP A 118 3.48 1.79 -15.34
C ASP A 118 1.97 2.08 -15.24
N VAL A 119 1.67 3.30 -14.80
CA VAL A 119 0.31 3.79 -14.59
C VAL A 119 -0.48 3.82 -15.90
N GLU A 120 0.13 4.20 -17.03
CA GLU A 120 -0.58 4.26 -18.31
C GLU A 120 -0.95 2.86 -18.82
N THR A 121 -0.05 1.88 -18.63
CA THR A 121 -0.35 0.48 -18.92
C THR A 121 -1.54 -0.02 -18.08
N ILE A 122 -1.64 0.36 -16.81
CA ILE A 122 -2.81 0.02 -15.97
C ILE A 122 -4.09 0.65 -16.53
N ILE A 123 -4.05 1.92 -16.94
CA ILE A 123 -5.20 2.61 -17.52
C ILE A 123 -5.68 1.91 -18.80
N GLU A 124 -4.77 1.61 -19.73
CA GLU A 124 -5.14 0.99 -21.00
C GLU A 124 -5.70 -0.43 -20.81
N ASN A 125 -5.10 -1.23 -19.92
CA ASN A 125 -5.57 -2.58 -19.63
C ASN A 125 -6.96 -2.63 -18.97
N ASN A 126 -7.38 -1.54 -18.34
CA ASN A 126 -8.64 -1.42 -17.60
C ASN A 126 -9.62 -0.42 -18.26
N ARG A 127 -9.41 -0.14 -19.54
CA ARG A 127 -10.21 0.82 -20.28
C ARG A 127 -11.66 0.36 -20.40
N GLY A 128 -12.59 1.28 -20.14
CA GLY A 128 -14.03 1.02 -20.23
C GLY A 128 -14.63 0.38 -18.98
N LEU A 129 -13.83 0.08 -17.95
CA LEU A 129 -14.37 -0.24 -16.63
C LEU A 129 -14.99 1.00 -15.99
N ASP A 130 -16.15 0.79 -15.38
CA ASP A 130 -16.74 1.76 -14.47
C ASP A 130 -16.10 1.67 -13.07
N TRP A 131 -16.59 2.49 -12.15
CA TRP A 131 -16.07 2.58 -10.79
C TRP A 131 -16.06 1.21 -10.06
N ASP A 132 -17.13 0.43 -10.22
CA ASP A 132 -17.26 -0.89 -9.57
C ASP A 132 -16.36 -1.95 -10.24
N GLY A 133 -16.14 -1.83 -11.54
CA GLY A 133 -15.15 -2.63 -12.27
C GLY A 133 -13.72 -2.39 -11.77
N TRP A 134 -13.33 -1.12 -11.60
CA TRP A 134 -12.04 -0.75 -11.00
C TRP A 134 -11.91 -1.28 -9.57
N PHE A 135 -12.98 -1.21 -8.77
CA PHE A 135 -13.01 -1.77 -7.43
C PHE A 135 -12.82 -3.29 -7.41
N SER A 136 -13.54 -4.00 -8.26
CA SER A 136 -13.50 -5.47 -8.32
C SER A 136 -12.13 -5.98 -8.78
N GLN A 137 -11.53 -5.33 -9.78
CA GLN A 137 -10.22 -5.74 -10.30
C GLN A 137 -9.07 -5.45 -9.34
N TRP A 138 -9.23 -4.46 -8.47
CA TRP A 138 -8.22 -4.18 -7.45
C TRP A 138 -7.97 -5.38 -6.53
N PHE A 139 -9.02 -6.11 -6.11
CA PHE A 139 -8.88 -7.32 -5.28
C PHE A 139 -8.18 -8.50 -5.97
N SER A 140 -7.97 -8.43 -7.28
CA SER A 140 -7.28 -9.47 -8.03
C SER A 140 -5.76 -9.34 -7.90
N HIS A 141 -5.27 -9.24 -6.65
CA HIS A 141 -3.85 -9.30 -6.31
C HIS A 141 -3.28 -10.68 -6.67
N SER A 142 -2.02 -10.70 -7.10
CA SER A 142 -1.27 -11.93 -7.32
C SER A 142 0.10 -11.80 -6.65
N PRO A 143 0.35 -12.49 -5.52
CA PRO A 143 -0.58 -13.36 -4.79
C PRO A 143 -1.72 -12.57 -4.09
N SER A 144 -2.86 -13.22 -3.86
CA SER A 144 -4.00 -12.63 -3.14
C SER A 144 -3.84 -12.67 -1.62
N GLU A 145 -2.99 -13.56 -1.12
CA GLU A 145 -2.79 -13.85 0.29
C GLU A 145 -1.33 -14.20 0.56
N PHE A 146 -0.86 -13.87 1.75
CA PHE A 146 0.46 -14.21 2.27
C PHE A 146 0.32 -15.12 3.49
N GLN A 147 1.22 -16.09 3.60
CA GLN A 147 1.34 -16.95 4.78
C GLN A 147 2.52 -16.44 5.62
N THR A 148 2.37 -16.39 6.94
CA THR A 148 3.53 -16.21 7.83
C THR A 148 4.31 -17.54 7.87
N GLU A 149 5.59 -17.49 7.54
CA GLU A 149 6.49 -18.65 7.70
C GLU A 149 7.13 -18.63 9.10
N PRO A 150 7.46 -19.79 9.68
CA PRO A 150 8.22 -19.86 10.93
C PRO A 150 9.50 -19.01 10.86
N PRO A 151 9.89 -18.28 11.93
CA PRO A 151 9.41 -18.39 13.31
C PRO A 151 8.19 -17.51 13.65
N LEU A 152 7.63 -16.77 12.68
CA LEU A 152 6.50 -15.89 12.97
C LEU A 152 5.24 -16.71 13.27
N PRO A 153 4.45 -16.36 14.30
CA PRO A 153 3.19 -17.03 14.57
C PRO A 153 2.20 -16.81 13.40
N PRO A 154 1.16 -17.63 13.30
CA PRO A 154 0.09 -17.44 12.32
C PRO A 154 -0.47 -16.01 12.36
N TRP A 155 -0.89 -15.48 11.20
CA TRP A 155 -1.36 -14.09 11.09
C TRP A 155 -2.49 -13.76 12.08
N HIS A 156 -3.41 -14.71 12.30
CA HIS A 156 -4.52 -14.48 13.22
C HIS A 156 -4.06 -14.23 14.66
N GLU A 157 -2.94 -14.80 15.11
CA GLU A 157 -2.39 -14.56 16.44
C GLU A 157 -1.76 -13.15 16.54
N LEU A 158 -1.09 -12.69 15.49
CA LEU A 158 -0.51 -11.34 15.42
C LEU A 158 -1.58 -10.24 15.44
N TRP A 159 -2.74 -10.49 14.85
CA TRP A 159 -3.84 -9.52 14.84
C TRP A 159 -4.36 -9.22 16.26
N TRP A 160 -4.53 -10.25 17.09
CA TRP A 160 -5.09 -10.10 18.44
C TRP A 160 -4.13 -9.44 19.43
N LEU A 161 -2.81 -9.52 19.18
CA LEU A 161 -1.80 -8.83 19.98
C LEU A 161 -1.88 -7.29 19.88
N ARG A 162 -2.59 -6.73 18.89
CA ARG A 162 -2.88 -5.28 18.83
C ARG A 162 -3.71 -4.75 20.00
N GLY A 163 -4.34 -5.62 20.78
CA GLY A 163 -5.19 -5.25 21.92
C GLY A 163 -4.55 -5.38 23.30
N LEU A 164 -3.30 -5.85 23.39
CA LEU A 164 -2.62 -6.02 24.68
C LEU A 164 -1.55 -4.94 24.87
N PRO A 165 -1.53 -4.25 26.03
CA PRO A 165 -0.43 -3.34 26.34
C PRO A 165 0.87 -4.14 26.47
N LEU A 166 1.95 -3.57 25.92
CA LEU A 166 3.33 -4.04 26.12
C LEU A 166 3.72 -4.02 27.61
#